data_AF-A0A2U1MXJ3-F1
#
_entry.id   AF-A0A2U1MXJ3-F1
#
_cell.length_a   1.000
_cell.length_b   1.000
_cell.length_c   1.000
_cell.angle_alpha   90.00
_cell.angle_beta   90.00
_cell.angle_gamma   90.00
#
_symmetry.space_group_name_H-M   'P 1'
#
loop_
_entity.id
_entity.type
_entity.pdbx_description
1 polymer ?
#
loop_
_entity_poly.entity_id
_entity_poly.type
_entity_poly.pdbx_seq_one_letter_code
_entity_poly.pdbx_strand_id
1 'polypeptide(L)'
;MKDEHEPVYTLGTASSENNLNFDVKDSPLPLYQTERGGEVTYHGPGQDNKSCCTVASDVPTTESAIPKDGSSLVLEVTRGASRVEGLTGVWVGDKKLAAIGIRVARWLTYHGLALNVTTDLSPFNRIVPCGIRDRGVGSIKLNEHSSTYDDDKLIDIAHESLLNEFCEVFEVDLFQQPVSKIKFQEK
;
A
#
# COMPACT_ATOMS: atom_id res chain seq x y z
N MET A 1 -6.89 11.16 9.25
CA MET A 1 -5.84 10.55 10.09
C MET A 1 -4.83 9.95 9.13
N LYS A 2 -3.56 10.37 9.23
CA LYS A 2 -2.46 9.71 8.52
C LYS A 2 -2.38 8.28 9.06
N ASP A 3 -2.49 7.29 8.20
CA ASP A 3 -2.47 5.88 8.59
C ASP A 3 -1.05 5.38 8.33
N GLU A 4 -0.20 5.64 9.31
CA GLU A 4 1.21 5.28 9.31
C GLU A 4 1.44 4.24 10.42
N HIS A 5 2.37 3.32 10.17
CA HIS A 5 2.75 2.31 11.14
C HIS A 5 4.10 2.62 11.76
N GLU A 6 4.28 2.23 13.01
CA GLU A 6 5.61 2.02 13.56
C GLU A 6 6.38 1.02 12.68
N PRO A 7 7.72 1.11 12.57
CA PRO A 7 8.52 0.25 11.71
C PRO A 7 8.24 -1.25 11.93
N VAL A 8 7.79 -1.95 10.88
CA VAL A 8 7.34 -3.34 10.98
C VAL A 8 7.53 -4.08 9.65
N TYR A 9 7.90 -5.35 9.74
CA TYR A 9 7.80 -6.29 8.62
C TYR A 9 6.52 -7.10 8.73
N THR A 10 5.85 -7.30 7.59
CA THR A 10 4.72 -8.23 7.50
C THR A 10 5.03 -9.32 6.49
N LEU A 11 4.67 -10.55 6.83
CA LEU A 11 4.71 -11.72 5.96
C LEU A 11 3.29 -11.98 5.46
N GLY A 12 3.10 -11.95 4.14
CA GLY A 12 1.83 -12.33 3.52
C GLY A 12 1.70 -13.85 3.37
N THR A 13 0.57 -14.30 2.85
CA THR A 13 0.25 -15.73 2.66
C THR A 13 1.19 -16.48 1.72
N ALA A 14 1.88 -15.78 0.82
CA ALA A 14 2.87 -16.37 -0.09
C ALA A 14 4.31 -16.15 0.39
N SER A 15 4.51 -15.75 1.66
CA SER A 15 5.84 -15.41 2.19
C SER A 15 6.82 -16.58 2.19
N SER A 16 8.06 -16.33 1.78
CA SER A 16 9.19 -17.26 1.93
C SER A 16 10.30 -16.68 2.83
N GLU A 17 10.82 -17.49 3.75
CA GLU A 17 12.00 -17.12 4.56
C GLU A 17 13.25 -16.85 3.70
N ASN A 18 13.32 -17.42 2.49
CA ASN A 18 14.40 -17.14 1.53
C ASN A 18 14.42 -15.70 1.01
N ASN A 19 13.36 -14.94 1.29
CA ASN A 19 13.27 -13.51 0.99
C ASN A 19 13.60 -12.64 2.21
N LEU A 20 14.09 -13.23 3.31
CA LEU A 20 14.58 -12.53 4.48
C LEU A 20 16.10 -12.63 4.53
N ASN A 21 16.79 -11.50 4.71
CA ASN A 21 18.24 -11.46 4.93
C ASN A 21 18.57 -11.48 6.44
N PHE A 22 17.70 -12.08 7.25
CA PHE A 22 17.79 -12.23 8.70
C PHE A 22 17.00 -13.47 9.16
N ASP A 23 17.28 -13.97 10.37
CA ASP A 23 16.53 -15.07 10.98
C ASP A 23 15.18 -14.55 11.50
N VAL A 24 14.09 -15.26 11.19
CA VAL A 24 12.73 -14.96 11.67
C VAL A 24 12.67 -14.81 13.20
N LYS A 25 13.50 -15.57 13.93
CA LYS A 25 13.58 -15.54 15.41
C LYS A 25 14.39 -14.36 15.95
N ASP A 26 15.20 -13.72 15.11
CA ASP A 26 16.07 -12.59 15.45
C ASP A 26 15.87 -11.45 14.44
N SER A 27 14.60 -11.10 14.22
CA SER A 27 14.23 -10.04 13.30
C SER A 27 14.64 -8.67 13.85
N PRO A 28 15.26 -7.79 13.05
CA PRO A 28 15.71 -6.48 13.51
C PRO A 28 14.55 -5.49 13.76
N LEU A 29 13.35 -5.81 13.28
CA LEU A 29 12.11 -5.08 13.51
C LEU A 29 11.00 -6.08 13.88
N PRO A 30 9.90 -5.63 14.52
CA PRO A 30 8.71 -6.46 14.69
C PRO A 30 8.31 -7.15 13.38
N LEU A 31 8.06 -8.45 13.43
CA LEU A 31 7.74 -9.29 12.28
C LEU A 31 6.44 -10.03 12.55
N TYR A 32 5.44 -9.85 11.69
CA TYR A 32 4.13 -10.48 11.86
C TYR A 32 3.69 -11.23 10.62
N GLN A 33 3.17 -12.44 10.81
CA GLN A 33 2.42 -13.15 9.78
C GLN A 33 1.03 -12.53 9.64
N THR A 34 0.59 -12.34 8.41
CA THR A 34 -0.70 -11.73 8.08
C THR A 34 -1.44 -12.56 7.04
N GLU A 35 -2.74 -12.34 6.91
CA GLU A 35 -3.55 -13.02 5.88
C GLU A 35 -3.46 -12.36 4.50
N ARG A 36 -2.74 -11.24 4.37
CA ARG A 36 -2.68 -10.50 3.10
C ARG A 36 -2.09 -11.34 1.99
N GLY A 37 -2.48 -11.02 0.75
CA GLY A 37 -1.81 -11.57 -0.43
C GLY A 37 -0.35 -11.14 -0.51
N GLY A 38 0.46 -11.96 -1.18
CA GLY A 38 1.85 -11.64 -1.51
C GLY A 38 2.87 -12.06 -0.47
N GLU A 39 4.09 -11.60 -0.71
CA GLU A 39 5.33 -11.97 -0.03
C GLU A 39 5.66 -11.01 1.12
N VAL A 40 6.88 -11.03 1.67
CA VAL A 40 7.32 -10.06 2.69
C VAL A 40 7.27 -8.59 2.19
N THR A 41 6.92 -7.66 3.08
CA THR A 41 7.06 -6.20 2.88
C THR A 41 7.39 -5.48 4.19
N TYR A 42 7.76 -4.20 4.08
CA TYR A 42 8.01 -3.29 5.19
C TYR A 42 6.97 -2.16 5.23
N HIS A 43 6.59 -1.76 6.45
CA HIS A 43 5.83 -0.54 6.72
C HIS A 43 6.53 0.30 7.79
N GLY A 44 6.41 1.61 7.68
CA GLY A 44 7.01 2.54 8.64
C GLY A 44 6.58 3.99 8.38
N PRO A 45 7.10 4.94 9.18
CA PRO A 45 6.80 6.35 9.04
C PRO A 45 7.13 6.88 7.63
N GLY A 46 6.31 7.82 7.15
CA GLY A 46 6.42 8.40 5.81
C GLY A 46 5.90 7.49 4.68
N GLN A 47 5.31 6.34 5.02
CA GLN A 47 4.58 5.49 4.08
C GLN A 47 3.07 5.71 4.26
N ASP A 48 2.37 6.13 3.21
CA ASP A 48 0.91 6.26 3.28
C ASP A 48 0.29 4.87 3.11
N ASN A 49 -0.15 4.29 4.23
CA ASN A 49 -0.87 3.02 4.22
C ASN A 49 -2.36 3.32 4.04
N LYS A 50 -3.01 2.59 3.14
CA LYS A 50 -4.46 2.60 3.02
C LYS A 50 -4.95 1.18 3.03
N SER A 51 -5.63 0.80 4.12
CA SER A 51 -6.48 -0.37 4.08
C SER A 51 -7.75 -0.02 3.32
N CYS A 52 -7.95 -0.61 2.14
CA CYS A 52 -9.20 -0.52 1.41
C CYS A 52 -10.13 -1.60 1.95
N CYS A 53 -10.99 -1.22 2.90
CA CYS A 53 -12.06 -2.08 3.39
C CYS A 53 -13.35 -1.76 2.62
N THR A 54 -13.57 -2.39 1.46
CA THR A 54 -14.80 -2.22 0.67
C THR A 54 -15.75 -3.38 0.91
N VAL A 55 -17.02 -3.08 1.21
CA VAL A 55 -18.11 -4.07 1.20
C VAL A 55 -18.64 -4.15 -0.22
N ALA A 56 -18.48 -5.29 -0.90
CA ALA A 56 -18.99 -5.50 -2.25
C ALA A 56 -20.50 -5.78 -2.28
N SER A 57 -21.30 -5.10 -1.44
CA SER A 57 -22.76 -5.31 -1.38
C SER A 57 -23.51 -4.57 -2.47
N ASP A 58 -23.01 -3.41 -2.93
CA ASP A 58 -23.74 -2.51 -3.84
C ASP A 58 -22.93 -2.07 -5.07
N VAL A 59 -21.70 -2.58 -5.24
CA VAL A 59 -20.91 -2.40 -6.46
C VAL A 59 -21.28 -3.52 -7.44
N PRO A 60 -21.58 -3.24 -8.72
CA PRO A 60 -21.89 -4.29 -9.70
C PRO A 60 -20.80 -5.37 -9.68
N THR A 61 -21.17 -6.56 -9.19
CA THR A 61 -20.32 -7.72 -8.96
C THR A 61 -19.94 -8.40 -10.27
N THR A 62 -19.27 -7.65 -11.13
CA THR A 62 -18.42 -8.24 -12.14
C THR A 62 -17.01 -8.23 -11.56
N GLU A 63 -16.31 -9.36 -11.59
CA GLU A 63 -14.88 -9.45 -11.25
C GLU A 63 -14.01 -8.41 -12.01
N SER A 64 -14.57 -7.73 -13.01
CA SER A 64 -13.98 -6.63 -13.78
C SER A 64 -14.06 -5.24 -13.14
N ALA A 65 -14.91 -5.00 -12.13
CA ALA A 65 -15.15 -3.64 -11.59
C ALA A 65 -14.25 -3.27 -10.39
N ILE A 66 -13.72 -4.25 -9.66
CA ILE A 66 -12.63 -3.99 -8.72
C ILE A 66 -11.35 -3.97 -9.56
N PRO A 67 -10.58 -2.85 -9.62
CA PRO A 67 -9.26 -2.89 -10.22
C PRO A 67 -8.48 -4.01 -9.52
N LYS A 68 -8.25 -5.13 -10.22
CA LYS A 68 -7.74 -6.38 -9.62
C LYS A 68 -6.40 -6.23 -8.90
N ASP A 69 -5.75 -5.08 -9.05
CA ASP A 69 -4.46 -4.77 -8.46
C ASP A 69 -4.39 -3.38 -7.80
N GLY A 70 -5.49 -2.63 -7.58
CA GLY A 70 -5.50 -1.33 -6.89
C GLY A 70 -4.54 -0.25 -7.43
N SER A 71 -3.92 -0.49 -8.59
CA SER A 71 -2.74 0.27 -9.02
C SER A 71 -3.08 1.52 -9.80
N SER A 72 -4.29 1.62 -10.38
CA SER A 72 -4.80 2.87 -10.99
C SER A 72 -4.69 4.05 -10.02
N LEU A 73 -4.97 3.80 -8.73
CA LEU A 73 -4.99 4.80 -7.67
C LEU A 73 -3.67 5.58 -7.49
N VAL A 74 -2.55 4.97 -7.86
CA VAL A 74 -1.21 5.52 -7.60
C VAL A 74 -0.57 6.07 -8.87
N LEU A 75 -1.06 5.69 -10.04
CA LEU A 75 -0.47 6.07 -11.32
C LEU A 75 -0.57 7.58 -11.57
N GLU A 76 -1.66 8.21 -11.13
CA GLU A 76 -1.87 9.65 -11.32
C GLU A 76 -1.20 10.50 -10.23
N VAL A 77 -0.98 9.92 -9.05
CA VAL A 77 -0.35 10.61 -7.90
C VAL A 77 1.14 10.84 -8.12
N THR A 78 1.79 10.07 -9.00
CA THR A 78 3.23 10.21 -9.22
C THR A 78 3.59 10.24 -10.70
N ARG A 79 4.26 11.32 -11.12
CA ARG A 79 4.65 11.47 -12.52
C ARG A 79 5.60 10.35 -12.96
N GLY A 80 5.24 9.69 -14.06
CA GLY A 80 6.04 8.59 -14.63
C GLY A 80 5.85 7.26 -13.90
N ALA A 81 4.88 7.18 -12.98
CA ALA A 81 4.45 5.91 -12.42
C ALA A 81 3.75 5.05 -13.47
N SER A 82 3.97 3.74 -13.41
CA SER A 82 3.42 2.75 -14.34
C SER A 82 3.23 1.40 -13.64
N ARG A 83 2.44 0.53 -14.28
CA ARG A 83 2.40 -0.90 -13.97
C ARG A 83 3.50 -1.59 -14.76
N VAL A 84 4.11 -2.61 -14.17
CA VAL A 84 5.05 -3.50 -14.87
C VAL A 84 4.38 -4.85 -15.02
N GLU A 85 4.27 -5.35 -16.26
CA GLU A 85 3.63 -6.63 -16.54
C GLU A 85 4.27 -7.75 -15.72
N GLY A 86 3.44 -8.57 -15.07
CA GLY A 86 3.87 -9.67 -14.21
C GLY A 86 4.34 -9.26 -12.81
N LEU A 87 4.45 -7.96 -12.49
CA LEU A 87 4.88 -7.48 -11.17
C LEU A 87 3.78 -6.65 -10.49
N THR A 88 3.34 -7.08 -9.31
CA THR A 88 2.34 -6.34 -8.52
C THR A 88 2.87 -4.98 -8.09
N GLY A 89 1.98 -4.02 -7.83
CA GLY A 89 2.32 -2.69 -7.33
C GLY A 89 2.59 -1.66 -8.42
N VAL A 90 3.05 -0.48 -8.00
CA VAL A 90 3.27 0.68 -8.87
C VAL A 90 4.75 1.06 -8.90
N TRP A 91 5.25 1.43 -10.08
CA TRP A 91 6.67 1.50 -10.37
C TRP A 91 7.05 2.79 -11.11
N VAL A 92 8.24 3.33 -10.83
CA VAL A 92 8.89 4.37 -11.64
C VAL A 92 10.24 3.82 -12.08
N GLY A 93 10.39 3.58 -13.38
CA GLY A 93 11.51 2.79 -13.91
C GLY A 93 11.57 1.42 -13.22
N ASP A 94 12.75 1.04 -12.72
CA ASP A 94 12.97 -0.22 -12.00
C ASP A 94 12.77 -0.12 -10.47
N LYS A 95 12.07 0.92 -9.99
CA LYS A 95 11.84 1.14 -8.55
C LYS A 95 10.36 1.04 -8.21
N LYS A 96 10.04 0.17 -7.24
CA LYS A 96 8.69 0.02 -6.71
C LYS A 96 8.35 1.18 -5.77
N LEU A 97 7.34 1.96 -6.13
CA LEU A 97 6.82 3.06 -5.30
C LEU A 97 5.77 2.59 -4.31
N ALA A 98 4.90 1.68 -4.73
CA ALA A 98 3.80 1.23 -3.90
C ALA A 98 3.60 -0.27 -3.95
N ALA A 99 3.44 -0.88 -2.78
CA ALA A 99 3.08 -2.27 -2.62
C ALA A 99 1.57 -2.39 -2.52
N ILE A 100 1.01 -3.37 -3.21
CA ILE A 100 -0.43 -3.65 -3.20
C ILE A 100 -0.59 -5.10 -2.77
N GLY A 101 -1.28 -5.31 -1.66
CA GLY A 101 -1.60 -6.61 -1.12
C GLY A 101 -3.01 -6.57 -0.55
N ILE A 102 -4.00 -6.85 -1.38
CA ILE A 102 -5.40 -6.94 -0.99
C ILE A 102 -5.77 -8.40 -0.78
N ARG A 103 -6.65 -8.68 0.18
CA ARG A 103 -7.35 -9.96 0.31
C ARG A 103 -8.84 -9.75 0.16
N VAL A 104 -9.52 -10.70 -0.46
CA VAL A 104 -10.98 -10.74 -0.53
C VAL A 104 -11.46 -11.96 0.24
N ALA A 105 -12.31 -11.76 1.26
CA ALA A 105 -13.02 -12.85 1.92
C ALA A 105 -14.45 -12.43 2.26
N ARG A 106 -15.40 -13.35 2.05
CA ARG A 106 -16.84 -13.11 2.30
C ARG A 106 -17.35 -11.79 1.68
N TRP A 107 -16.90 -11.46 0.47
CA TRP A 107 -17.28 -10.23 -0.26
C TRP A 107 -16.78 -8.92 0.37
N LEU A 108 -15.80 -9.01 1.28
CA LEU A 108 -15.07 -7.88 1.85
C LEU A 108 -13.64 -7.89 1.33
N THR A 109 -13.19 -6.74 0.82
CA THR A 109 -11.76 -6.49 0.62
C THR A 109 -11.14 -6.01 1.93
N TYR A 110 -9.90 -6.41 2.23
CA TYR A 110 -9.15 -5.93 3.39
C TYR A 110 -7.64 -5.99 3.11
N HIS A 111 -6.86 -5.29 3.95
CA HIS A 111 -5.53 -4.77 3.62
C HIS A 111 -5.62 -3.71 2.52
N GLY A 112 -4.60 -3.51 1.70
CA GLY A 112 -4.67 -2.51 0.65
C GLY A 112 -3.33 -2.13 0.07
N LEU A 113 -3.06 -0.83 0.11
CA LEU A 113 -1.95 -0.17 -0.54
C LEU A 113 -0.99 0.39 0.50
N ALA A 114 0.30 0.31 0.22
CA ALA A 114 1.35 0.99 0.97
C ALA A 114 2.21 1.79 -0.01
N LEU A 115 2.04 3.11 -0.02
CA LEU A 115 2.75 4.04 -0.91
C LEU A 115 3.93 4.67 -0.17
N ASN A 116 5.14 4.50 -0.71
CA ASN A 116 6.32 5.13 -0.14
C ASN A 116 6.36 6.62 -0.52
N VAL A 117 6.12 7.52 0.44
CA VAL A 117 6.14 8.97 0.18
C VAL A 117 7.49 9.56 0.58
N THR A 118 7.76 9.57 1.89
CA THR A 118 9.01 10.04 2.51
C THR A 118 9.72 8.92 3.27
N THR A 119 9.20 7.69 3.16
CA THR A 119 9.63 6.47 3.85
C THR A 119 11.14 6.28 3.83
N ASP A 120 11.72 5.94 4.98
CA ASP A 120 13.06 5.38 5.02
C ASP A 120 13.06 4.01 4.32
N LEU A 121 13.80 3.91 3.21
CA LEU A 121 13.88 2.69 2.42
C LEU A 121 14.96 1.73 2.93
N SER A 122 15.77 2.12 3.91
CA SER A 122 16.86 1.29 4.45
C SER A 122 16.40 -0.10 4.94
N PRO A 123 15.21 -0.29 5.54
CA PRO A 123 14.73 -1.60 5.96
C PRO A 123 14.44 -2.55 4.79
N PHE A 124 14.09 -2.04 3.60
CA PHE A 124 13.90 -2.88 2.42
C PHE A 124 15.18 -3.63 2.00
N ASN A 125 16.37 -3.17 2.39
CA ASN A 125 17.63 -3.90 2.13
C ASN A 125 17.76 -5.22 2.92
N ARG A 126 16.94 -5.39 3.96
CA ARG A 126 16.93 -6.60 4.79
C ARG A 126 15.97 -7.67 4.27
N ILE A 127 15.21 -7.38 3.22
CA ILE A 127 14.24 -8.29 2.63
C ILE A 127 14.37 -8.29 1.10
N VAL A 128 13.77 -9.28 0.45
CA VAL A 128 13.50 -9.29 -0.99
C VAL A 128 12.02 -9.00 -1.17
N PRO A 129 11.63 -7.71 -1.30
CA PRO A 129 10.23 -7.32 -1.30
C PRO A 129 9.50 -7.94 -2.50
N CYS A 130 8.34 -8.55 -2.23
CA CYS A 130 7.56 -9.25 -3.25
C CYS A 130 8.31 -10.42 -3.97
N GLY A 131 9.46 -10.88 -3.46
CA GLY A 131 10.30 -11.90 -4.11
C GLY A 131 11.09 -11.41 -5.33
N ILE A 132 11.04 -10.09 -5.63
CA ILE A 132 11.65 -9.47 -6.80
C ILE A 132 13.09 -9.05 -6.45
N ARG A 133 14.09 -9.66 -7.10
CA ARG A 133 15.52 -9.48 -6.78
C ARG A 133 16.25 -8.50 -7.70
N ASP A 134 15.72 -8.29 -8.90
CA ASP A 134 16.35 -7.52 -9.97
C ASP A 134 15.89 -6.04 -10.01
N ARG A 135 15.09 -5.61 -9.02
CA ARG A 135 14.51 -4.26 -8.96
C ARG A 135 14.59 -3.68 -7.56
N GLY A 136 14.60 -2.36 -7.50
CA GLY A 136 14.67 -1.61 -6.25
C GLY A 136 13.30 -1.19 -5.73
N VAL A 137 13.32 -0.52 -4.57
CA VAL A 137 12.20 0.27 -4.06
C VAL A 137 12.52 1.76 -4.22
N GLY A 138 11.48 2.58 -4.33
CA GLY A 138 11.57 4.02 -4.42
C GLY A 138 10.55 4.69 -3.51
N SER A 139 10.57 6.03 -3.51
CA SER A 139 9.56 6.87 -2.86
C SER A 139 9.28 8.12 -3.69
N ILE A 140 8.14 8.78 -3.45
CA ILE A 140 7.79 10.05 -4.13
C ILE A 140 8.90 11.08 -3.92
N LYS A 141 9.36 11.26 -2.68
CA LYS A 141 10.42 12.22 -2.33
C LYS A 141 11.71 11.99 -3.14
N LEU A 142 12.10 10.74 -3.35
CA LEU A 142 13.31 10.40 -4.11
C LEU A 142 13.14 10.56 -5.62
N ASN A 143 11.92 10.40 -6.15
CA ASN A 143 11.65 10.41 -7.59
C ASN A 143 11.32 11.79 -8.15
N GLU A 144 10.65 12.65 -7.38
CA GLU A 144 10.20 13.96 -7.88
C GLU A 144 11.24 15.08 -7.75
N HIS A 145 12.47 14.77 -7.33
CA HIS A 145 13.46 15.79 -6.93
C HIS A 145 12.87 16.85 -5.98
N SER A 146 11.90 16.44 -5.16
CA SER A 146 11.10 17.34 -4.34
C SER A 146 11.87 17.76 -3.09
N SER A 147 12.83 18.67 -3.28
CA SER A 147 13.39 19.48 -2.19
C SER A 147 12.51 20.68 -1.85
N THR A 148 11.34 20.81 -2.49
CA THR A 148 10.47 22.00 -2.43
C THR A 148 9.43 21.94 -1.32
N TYR A 149 9.04 20.74 -0.90
CA TYR A 149 8.04 20.52 0.15
C TYR A 149 8.68 19.87 1.37
N ASP A 150 8.24 20.25 2.57
CA ASP A 150 8.52 19.46 3.77
C ASP A 150 7.80 18.10 3.72
N ASP A 151 8.25 17.17 4.57
CA ASP A 151 7.79 15.79 4.52
C ASP A 151 6.31 15.65 4.88
N ASP A 152 5.83 16.45 5.84
CA ASP A 152 4.44 16.43 6.26
C ASP A 152 3.50 16.85 5.13
N LYS A 153 3.86 17.93 4.43
CA LYS A 153 3.10 18.46 3.31
C LYS A 153 3.11 17.50 2.13
N LEU A 154 4.22 16.81 1.86
CA LEU A 154 4.27 15.82 0.80
C LEU A 154 3.38 14.61 1.11
N ILE A 155 3.33 14.17 2.36
CA ILE A 155 2.41 13.13 2.82
C ILE A 155 0.95 13.59 2.66
N ASP A 156 0.62 14.82 3.05
CA ASP A 156 -0.73 15.35 2.92
C ASP A 156 -1.17 15.41 1.45
N ILE A 157 -0.31 15.89 0.54
CA ILE A 157 -0.58 15.93 -0.90
C ILE A 157 -0.79 14.52 -1.46
N ALA A 158 0.08 13.57 -1.11
CA ALA A 158 -0.04 12.19 -1.57
C ALA A 158 -1.35 11.55 -1.07
N HIS A 159 -1.70 11.81 0.19
CA HIS A 159 -2.91 11.31 0.83
C HIS A 159 -4.18 11.85 0.17
N GLU A 160 -4.26 13.17 -0.04
CA GLU A 160 -5.40 13.81 -0.70
C GLU A 160 -5.56 13.31 -2.15
N SER A 161 -4.44 13.21 -2.88
CA SER A 161 -4.46 12.73 -4.26
C SER A 161 -4.97 11.29 -4.35
N LEU A 162 -4.52 10.42 -3.44
CA LEU A 162 -4.95 9.03 -3.38
C LEU A 162 -6.44 8.90 -3.02
N LEU A 163 -6.96 9.74 -2.13
CA LEU A 163 -8.38 9.76 -1.78
C LEU A 163 -9.25 10.23 -2.94
N ASN A 164 -8.84 11.28 -3.65
CA ASN A 164 -9.58 11.80 -4.80
C ASN A 164 -9.66 10.74 -5.89
N GLU A 165 -8.53 10.12 -6.23
CA GLU A 165 -8.47 9.05 -7.23
C GLU A 165 -9.30 7.83 -6.80
N PHE A 166 -9.32 7.50 -5.51
CA PHE A 166 -10.21 6.46 -4.99
C PHE A 166 -11.68 6.80 -5.22
N CYS A 167 -12.09 8.04 -4.93
CA CYS A 167 -13.45 8.49 -5.17
C CYS A 167 -13.83 8.42 -6.66
N GLU A 168 -12.92 8.82 -7.54
CA GLU A 168 -13.13 8.80 -8.99
C GLU A 168 -13.21 7.37 -9.54
N VAL A 169 -12.26 6.50 -9.21
CA VAL A 169 -12.21 5.11 -9.70
C VAL A 169 -13.41 4.29 -9.25
N PHE A 170 -13.87 4.50 -8.01
CA PHE A 170 -14.98 3.73 -7.45
C PHE A 170 -16.32 4.46 -7.58
N GLU A 171 -16.36 5.67 -8.16
CA GLU A 171 -17.55 6.51 -8.27
C GLU A 171 -18.26 6.71 -6.93
N VAL A 172 -17.49 7.01 -5.87
CA VAL A 172 -17.98 7.17 -4.50
C VAL A 172 -17.67 8.55 -3.94
N ASP A 173 -18.53 9.01 -3.03
CA ASP A 173 -18.29 10.23 -2.25
C ASP A 173 -17.57 9.91 -0.93
N LEU A 174 -16.58 10.73 -0.57
CA LEU A 174 -15.90 10.63 0.72
C LEU A 174 -16.66 11.40 1.80
N PHE A 175 -17.09 10.68 2.85
CA PHE A 175 -17.68 11.28 4.05
C PHE A 175 -16.80 11.04 5.28
N GLN A 176 -16.32 12.11 5.91
CA GLN A 176 -15.65 12.01 7.20
C GLN A 176 -16.66 12.14 8.34
N GLN A 177 -16.72 11.12 9.19
CA GLN A 177 -17.49 11.16 10.43
C GLN A 177 -16.70 10.56 11.60
N PRO A 178 -16.83 11.10 12.83
CA PRO A 178 -16.27 10.47 14.00
C PRO A 178 -16.82 9.04 14.17
N VAL A 179 -15.95 8.10 14.55
CA VAL A 179 -16.34 6.70 14.81
C VAL A 179 -17.50 6.62 15.81
N SER A 180 -17.55 7.52 16.79
CA SER A 180 -18.61 7.62 17.78
C SER A 180 -20.01 7.90 17.20
N LYS A 181 -20.11 8.37 15.95
CA LYS A 181 -21.39 8.60 15.26
C LYS A 181 -21.82 7.43 14.38
N ILE A 182 -20.97 6.43 14.19
CA ILE A 182 -21.29 5.23 13.40
C ILE A 182 -22.20 4.33 14.23
N LYS A 183 -23.48 4.23 13.84
CA LYS A 183 -24.40 3.25 14.42
C LYS A 183 -24.16 1.92 13.74
N PHE A 184 -23.47 1.00 14.41
CA PHE A 184 -23.43 -0.39 13.98
C PHE A 184 -24.83 -0.99 14.17
N GLN A 185 -25.47 -1.41 13.08
CA GLN A 185 -26.66 -2.24 13.18
C GLN A 185 -26.20 -3.66 13.54
N GLU A 186 -26.47 -4.08 14.78
CA GLU A 186 -26.37 -5.48 15.15
C GLU A 186 -27.42 -6.27 14.36
N LYS A 187 -26.98 -7.30 13.63
CA LYS A 187 -27.85 -8.30 13.01
C LYS A 187 -27.93 -9.53 13.91
#